data_AF-A0A7D5KMS6-F1
#
_entry.id   AF-A0A7D5KMS6-F1
#
_cell.length_a   1.000
_cell.length_b   1.000
_cell.length_c   1.000
_cell.angle_alpha   90.00
_cell.angle_beta   90.00
_cell.angle_gamma   90.00
#
_symmetry.space_group_name_H-M   'P 1'
#
loop_
_entity.id
_entity.type
_entity.pdbx_description
1 polymer ?
#
loop_
_entity_poly.entity_id
_entity_poly.type
_entity_poly.pdbx_seq_one_letter_code
_entity_poly.pdbx_strand_id
1 'polypeptide(L)' 'MTATTQRTDQNDGRRKTVLFCPECGYESPIAENWLETTTDAARVLVCPVCETIVDRRARGPPPAHAEAD' A
#
# COMPACT_ATOMS: atom_id res chain seq x y z
N MET A 1 27.91 20.81 25.09
CA MET A 1 26.61 20.34 24.56
C MET A 1 26.74 20.28 23.05
N THR A 2 27.12 19.13 22.49
CA THR A 2 27.33 18.94 21.05
C THR A 2 26.24 18.02 20.51
N ALA A 3 25.51 18.52 19.52
CA ALA A 3 24.33 17.90 18.95
C ALA A 3 24.67 16.56 18.27
N THR A 4 23.97 15.51 18.67
CA THR A 4 23.97 14.20 18.02
C THR A 4 23.31 14.34 16.66
N THR A 5 24.10 14.37 15.59
CA THR A 5 23.61 14.21 14.22
C THR A 5 23.12 12.78 14.03
N GLN A 6 21.90 12.51 14.49
CA GLN A 6 21.18 11.29 14.14
C GLN A 6 20.71 11.47 12.69
N ARG A 7 21.54 11.07 11.72
CA ARG A 7 21.00 10.59 10.44
C ARG A 7 20.12 9.41 10.84
N THR A 8 18.84 9.69 10.98
CA THR A 8 17.86 8.64 10.86
C THR A 8 17.97 8.19 9.41
N ASP A 9 18.80 7.18 9.19
CA ASP A 9 18.51 6.12 8.25
C ASP A 9 17.15 5.57 8.68
N GLN A 10 16.09 6.35 8.39
CA GLN A 10 14.73 5.89 8.47
C GLN A 10 14.73 4.81 7.42
N ASN A 11 14.88 3.58 7.89
CA ASN A 11 14.41 2.38 7.26
C ASN A 11 13.00 2.66 6.72
N ASP A 12 12.93 3.27 5.53
CA ASP A 12 11.70 3.54 4.78
C ASP A 12 11.29 2.19 4.19
N GLY A 13 10.96 1.25 5.08
CA GLY A 13 10.51 -0.11 4.77
C GLY A 13 9.20 -0.12 3.99
N ARG A 14 8.70 1.04 3.56
CA ARG A 14 7.64 1.15 2.56
C ARG A 14 8.28 1.27 1.19
N ARG A 15 8.44 0.14 0.49
CA ARG A 15 8.60 0.20 -0.97
C ARG A 15 7.35 0.85 -1.56
N LYS A 16 7.42 2.17 -1.82
CA LYS A 16 6.39 2.93 -2.56
C LYS A 16 6.30 2.35 -3.97
N THR A 17 5.48 1.34 -4.13
CA THR A 17 5.16 0.80 -5.46
C THR A 17 4.23 1.81 -6.12
N VAL A 18 4.60 2.32 -7.29
CA VAL A 18 3.73 3.16 -8.13
C VAL A 18 2.81 2.24 -8.92
N LEU A 19 1.52 2.53 -8.92
CA LEU A 19 0.54 1.88 -9.78
C LEU A 19 0.20 2.79 -10.96
N PHE A 20 -0.27 2.17 -12.04
CA PHE A 20 -0.74 2.84 -13.25
C PHE A 20 -2.15 2.36 -13.55
N CYS A 21 -3.07 3.28 -13.82
CA CYS A 21 -4.41 2.94 -14.26
C CYS A 21 -4.37 2.54 -15.74
N PRO A 22 -4.84 1.33 -16.11
CA PRO A 22 -4.80 0.88 -17.50
C PRO A 22 -5.80 1.64 -18.40
N GLU A 23 -6.83 2.25 -17.84
CA GLU A 23 -7.90 2.90 -18.62
C GLU A 23 -7.58 4.37 -18.93
N CYS A 24 -7.18 5.16 -17.93
CA CYS A 24 -6.92 6.59 -18.10
C CYS A 24 -5.44 6.99 -18.01
N GLY A 25 -4.55 6.06 -17.65
CA GLY A 25 -3.12 6.34 -17.50
C GLY A 25 -2.73 7.06 -16.21
N TYR A 26 -3.66 7.26 -15.25
CA TYR A 26 -3.33 7.87 -13.97
C TYR A 26 -2.26 7.07 -13.22
N GLU A 27 -1.19 7.73 -12.79
CA GLU A 27 -0.10 7.12 -12.03
C GLU A 27 -0.01 7.71 -10.64
N SER A 28 0.17 6.85 -9.63
CA SER A 28 0.38 7.31 -8.27
C SER A 28 1.00 6.25 -7.38
N PRO A 29 1.72 6.63 -6.32
CA PRO A 29 2.14 5.70 -5.27
C PRO A 29 0.92 5.00 -4.64
N ILE A 30 1.03 3.69 -4.45
CA ILE A 30 -0.05 2.82 -3.92
C ILE A 30 -0.68 3.32 -2.62
N ALA A 31 0.08 4.03 -1.78
CA ALA A 31 -0.32 4.48 -0.45
C ALA A 31 -0.82 5.93 -0.38
N GLU A 32 -0.96 6.62 -1.51
CA GLU A 32 -1.24 8.07 -1.52
C GLU A 32 -2.62 8.39 -2.11
N ASN A 33 -2.79 8.27 -3.42
CA ASN A 33 -3.99 8.80 -4.10
C ASN A 33 -4.98 7.75 -4.60
N TRP A 34 -4.72 6.47 -4.36
CA TRP A 34 -5.64 5.41 -4.73
C TRP A 34 -6.77 5.29 -3.70
N LEU A 35 -8.00 5.16 -4.18
CA LEU A 35 -9.15 4.92 -3.31
C LEU A 35 -9.12 3.46 -2.86
N GLU A 36 -8.83 3.22 -1.58
CA GLU A 36 -8.88 1.88 -0.99
C GLU A 36 -10.31 1.58 -0.52
N THR A 37 -10.94 0.57 -1.13
CA THR A 37 -12.19 -0.01 -0.60
C THR A 37 -11.89 -1.36 0.03
N THR A 38 -12.24 -1.48 1.31
CA THR A 38 -12.09 -2.73 2.06
C THR A 38 -13.44 -3.44 2.08
N THR A 39 -13.50 -4.58 1.42
CA THR A 39 -14.58 -5.56 1.59
C THR A 39 -14.16 -6.59 2.62
N ASP A 40 -15.11 -7.33 3.18
CA ASP A 40 -14.87 -8.36 4.21
C ASP A 40 -13.77 -9.37 3.81
N ALA A 41 -13.67 -9.69 2.51
CA ALA A 41 -12.73 -10.66 1.97
C ALA A 41 -11.48 -10.06 1.27
N ALA A 42 -11.51 -8.79 0.86
CA ALA A 42 -10.46 -8.22 0.02
C ALA A 42 -10.33 -6.71 0.13
N ARG A 43 -9.10 -6.23 -0.03
CA ARG A 43 -8.81 -4.82 -0.30
C ARG A 43 -8.73 -4.60 -1.79
N VAL A 44 -9.40 -3.56 -2.26
CA VAL A 44 -9.44 -3.18 -3.67
C VAL A 44 -8.97 -1.74 -3.77
N LEU A 45 -8.07 -1.47 -4.72
CA LEU A 45 -7.61 -0.13 -5.05
C LEU A 45 -8.31 0.34 -6.31
N VAL A 46 -8.86 1.55 -6.25
CA VAL A 46 -9.70 2.14 -7.29
C VAL A 46 -9.09 3.46 -7.75
N CYS A 47 -9.10 3.69 -9.06
CA CYS A 47 -8.63 4.93 -9.66
C CYS A 47 -9.54 6.10 -9.26
N PRO A 48 -9.00 7.23 -8.75
CA PRO A 48 -9.82 8.38 -8.38
C PRO A 48 -10.34 9.17 -9.59
N VAL A 49 -9.85 8.88 -10.80
CA VAL A 49 -10.20 9.63 -12.02
C VAL A 49 -11.33 8.96 -12.80
N CYS A 50 -11.23 7.65 -13.01
CA CYS A 50 -12.16 6.88 -13.84
C CYS A 50 -12.86 5.74 -13.09
N GLU A 51 -12.60 5.61 -11.78
CA GLU A 51 -13.23 4.61 -10.91
C GLU A 51 -12.91 3.15 -11.28
N THR A 52 -11.94 2.93 -12.16
CA THR A 52 -11.47 1.58 -12.51
C THR A 52 -10.70 0.94 -11.36
N ILE A 53 -11.01 -0.33 -11.11
CA ILE A 53 -10.26 -1.17 -10.17
C ILE A 53 -8.88 -1.47 -10.76
N VAL A 54 -7.82 -1.02 -10.08
CA VAL A 54 -6.43 -1.20 -10.51
C VAL A 54 -5.70 -2.34 -9.82
N ASP A 55 -6.09 -2.68 -8.59
CA ASP A 55 -5.51 -3.82 -7.85
C ASP A 55 -6.57 -4.43 -6.93
N ARG A 56 -6.53 -5.75 -6.79
CA ARG A 56 -7.38 -6.47 -5.84
C ARG A 56 -6.53 -7.48 -5.10
N ARG A 57 -6.35 -7.23 -3.80
CA ARG A 57 -5.66 -8.15 -2.90
C ARG A 57 -6.68 -8.80 -1.99
N ALA A 58 -6.81 -10.12 -2.13
CA ALA A 58 -7.47 -10.89 -1.08
C ALA A 58 -6.73 -10.63 0.23
N ARG A 59 -7.47 -10.43 1.31
CA ARG A 59 -6.87 -10.52 2.64
C ARG A 59 -6.44 -11.97 2.77
N GLY A 60 -5.14 -12.24 2.74
CA GLY A 60 -4.65 -13.60 2.94
C GLY A 60 -5.23 -14.18 4.23
N PRO A 61 -5.34 -15.51 4.35
CA PRO A 61 -5.70 -16.12 5.63
C PRO A 61 -4.79 -15.53 6.72
N PRO A 62 -5.31 -15.29 7.95
CA PRO A 62 -4.46 -14.81 9.05
C PRO A 62 -3.22 -15.71 9.13
N PRO A 63 -2.02 -15.15 9.36
CA PRO A 63 -0.80 -15.93 9.35
C PRO A 63 -0.95 -17.12 10.31
N ALA A 64 -0.89 -18.34 9.77
CA ALA A 64 -1.06 -19.59 10.50
C ALA A 64 0.19 -19.94 11.36
N HIS A 65 0.82 -18.93 11.95
CA HIS A 65 2.00 -19.05 12.78
C HIS A 65 1.79 -18.25 14.07
N ALA A 66 0.83 -18.68 14.88
CA ALA A 66 0.69 -18.30 16.29
C ALA A 66 0.51 -19.57 17.13
N GLU A 67 1.26 -20.62 16.80
CA GLU A 67 1.44 -21.78 17.66
C GLU A 67 2.76 -21.55 18.38
N ALA A 68 2.63 -21.14 19.64
CA ALA A 68 3.72 -20.94 20.57
C ALA A 68 4.47 -22.25 20.82
N ASP A 69 5.80 -22.15 20.95
CA ASP A 69 6.62 -23.09 21.72
C ASP A 69 7.26 -22.30 22.87
#